data_AF-A0A954IVB1-F1
#
_entry.id   AF-A0A954IVB1-F1
#
_cell.length_a   1.000
_cell.length_b   1.000
_cell.length_c   1.000
_cell.angle_alpha   90.00
_cell.angle_beta   90.00
_cell.angle_gamma   90.00
#
_symmetry.space_group_name_H-M   'P 1'
#
loop_
_entity.id
_entity.type
_entity.pdbx_description
1 polymer ?
#
loop_
_entity_poly.entity_id
_entity_poly.type
_entity_poly.pdbx_seq_one_letter_code
_entity_poly.pdbx_strand_id
1 'polypeptide(L)'
;MRQSSNVRSSCSSFDAASSARPLPFGCVVVRVRTFVVWLVVSAMVSTAATVSAQRESRSSAHDVPSRVPDQPTYHEHIGPILYANCTECHRPGEIAPFSLLTYEDARKRAKTIERVTRSRYMPPWLPEEGWGEFHGERRLSDHEIETISRWVAAGLPEGPRAAARGLPHFTQGWQLGEPDLVVEMPVGYSVPAAGPDIYRNFVLPLDLAEDVWVQAIEVRPSARAVLHHTLIFEDATGDAARLEKQDRSGQPGFRRMDFRGSSQIGAWAVGGSARRLPGGLARPLRRGASIVLSSHFHPSGKQETEKTRIGLFFAKEAPERTLLDFQVPPRYGALWGIDIPAGVADYVVTDRFVVPCDIELVGAWGHAHYLCTSMRAIAKLPDGTTTKLFSIREWDFDWQNAYFYRNAVKLPKGSIIESTLHYDNSAGNPSNPSDPPRRVRWGLQSTDEMGSLIFSCVAAKEGDIAVFREGEREQARISVAGAARRRVVNRYDSNHDGIVTRDEVPARLWAMVARFDVNADGTLQDDELDAIVRATQRMRPRGGRARGDGTGDGNGRRR
;
A
#
# COMPACT_ATOMS: atom_id res chain seq x y z
N MET A 1 -45.43 34.24 -58.79
CA MET A 1 -44.43 33.83 -59.80
C MET A 1 -43.79 32.54 -59.29
N ARG A 2 -44.17 31.39 -59.85
CA ARG A 2 -43.36 30.53 -60.75
C ARG A 2 -42.08 29.94 -60.10
N GLN A 3 -41.83 28.62 -60.09
CA GLN A 3 -42.73 27.46 -60.33
C GLN A 3 -42.03 26.12 -60.00
N SER A 4 -42.77 25.14 -59.42
CA SER A 4 -42.67 23.66 -59.60
C SER A 4 -41.33 22.92 -59.30
N SER A 5 -41.30 21.63 -58.92
CA SER A 5 -42.30 20.53 -58.89
C SER A 5 -41.89 19.48 -57.80
N ASN A 6 -42.79 18.90 -57.00
CA ASN A 6 -43.55 17.62 -57.19
C ASN A 6 -42.66 16.36 -57.35
N VAL A 7 -42.96 15.17 -56.80
CA VAL A 7 -44.22 14.37 -56.85
C VAL A 7 -44.43 13.46 -55.59
N ARG A 8 -45.67 12.99 -55.35
CA ARG A 8 -46.16 12.10 -54.26
C ARG A 8 -46.20 10.59 -54.62
N SER A 9 -46.73 9.77 -53.68
CA SER A 9 -47.68 8.64 -53.87
C SER A 9 -47.14 7.20 -53.65
N SER A 10 -47.93 6.19 -53.22
CA SER A 10 -49.26 6.15 -52.53
C SER A 10 -49.71 4.71 -52.18
N CYS A 11 -50.63 4.54 -51.21
CA CYS A 11 -51.54 3.37 -51.04
C CYS A 11 -50.90 2.03 -50.59
N SER A 12 -51.60 1.02 -50.03
CA SER A 12 -52.96 0.84 -49.43
C SER A 12 -52.97 -0.52 -48.69
N SER A 13 -53.48 -0.67 -47.46
CA SER A 13 -54.85 -1.11 -47.10
C SER A 13 -55.29 -2.50 -47.62
N PHE A 14 -55.71 -3.40 -46.71
CA PHE A 14 -56.68 -4.53 -46.75
C PHE A 14 -56.28 -5.48 -45.59
N ASP A 15 -57.03 -5.65 -44.49
CA ASP A 15 -58.27 -6.43 -44.29
C ASP A 15 -58.11 -7.95 -44.54
N ALA A 16 -58.70 -8.88 -43.76
CA ALA A 16 -59.43 -8.79 -42.48
C ALA A 16 -59.66 -10.20 -41.86
N ALA A 17 -59.88 -10.26 -40.53
CA ALA A 17 -60.63 -11.30 -39.79
C ALA A 17 -60.13 -12.79 -39.88
N SER A 18 -60.63 -13.80 -39.14
CA SER A 18 -61.74 -13.90 -38.16
C SER A 18 -61.59 -15.14 -37.24
N SER A 19 -62.02 -15.04 -35.97
CA SER A 19 -62.56 -16.14 -35.12
C SER A 19 -61.64 -17.33 -34.73
N ALA A 20 -61.87 -18.11 -33.65
CA ALA A 20 -62.98 -18.18 -32.67
C ALA A 20 -62.50 -18.52 -31.23
N ARG A 21 -63.43 -18.44 -30.26
CA ARG A 21 -63.27 -18.71 -28.80
C ARG A 21 -63.81 -20.14 -28.42
N PRO A 22 -64.19 -20.50 -27.17
CA PRO A 22 -63.33 -20.83 -26.00
C PRO A 22 -63.75 -22.07 -25.13
N LEU A 23 -62.86 -22.53 -24.21
CA LEU A 23 -63.16 -23.11 -22.86
C LEU A 23 -63.97 -24.47 -22.77
N PRO A 24 -64.28 -25.06 -21.58
CA PRO A 24 -63.34 -25.84 -20.72
C PRO A 24 -63.95 -27.15 -20.09
N PHE A 25 -63.40 -27.63 -18.95
CA PHE A 25 -63.75 -28.84 -18.14
C PHE A 25 -63.34 -30.21 -18.74
N GLY A 26 -63.05 -31.28 -17.98
CA GLY A 26 -62.82 -31.42 -16.53
C GLY A 26 -62.95 -32.89 -16.02
N CYS A 27 -61.98 -33.35 -15.22
CA CYS A 27 -62.00 -34.53 -14.31
C CYS A 27 -62.12 -35.98 -14.89
N VAL A 28 -61.33 -36.93 -14.34
CA VAL A 28 -61.79 -38.18 -13.63
C VAL A 28 -60.59 -39.12 -13.33
N VAL A 29 -60.78 -40.01 -12.34
CA VAL A 29 -59.81 -40.70 -11.47
C VAL A 29 -59.64 -42.21 -11.81
N VAL A 30 -58.38 -42.70 -11.80
CA VAL A 30 -57.85 -44.06 -11.51
C VAL A 30 -58.32 -45.30 -12.31
N ARG A 31 -57.33 -46.09 -12.80
CA ARG A 31 -57.31 -47.57 -12.69
C ARG A 31 -55.88 -48.15 -12.62
N VAL A 32 -55.77 -49.44 -12.25
CA VAL A 32 -54.64 -50.07 -11.52
C VAL A 32 -54.11 -51.35 -12.21
N ARG A 33 -52.87 -51.78 -11.81
CA ARG A 33 -52.07 -53.01 -12.14
C ARG A 33 -51.00 -52.82 -13.24
N THR A 34 -49.78 -53.37 -13.15
CA THR A 34 -49.22 -54.52 -12.37
C THR A 34 -47.71 -54.26 -12.09
N PHE A 35 -47.11 -54.34 -10.88
CA PHE A 35 -46.59 -55.51 -10.09
C PHE A 35 -45.92 -56.64 -10.93
N VAL A 36 -44.73 -57.19 -10.63
CA VAL A 36 -44.23 -57.94 -9.42
C VAL A 36 -42.66 -57.91 -9.39
N VAL A 37 -41.91 -57.48 -8.33
CA VAL A 37 -41.42 -58.13 -7.05
C VAL A 37 -40.19 -59.05 -7.25
N TRP A 38 -39.05 -59.02 -6.50
CA TRP A 38 -38.74 -59.21 -5.05
C TRP A 38 -37.52 -58.35 -4.59
N LEU A 39 -37.41 -57.69 -3.40
CA LEU A 39 -37.40 -58.12 -1.97
C LEU A 39 -36.20 -59.04 -1.59
N VAL A 40 -35.38 -58.77 -0.56
CA VAL A 40 -35.69 -58.93 0.90
C VAL A 40 -34.66 -58.22 1.83
N VAL A 41 -35.18 -57.50 2.87
CA VAL A 41 -34.75 -57.30 4.29
C VAL A 41 -33.30 -56.91 4.72
N SER A 42 -33.25 -55.98 5.69
CA SER A 42 -32.07 -55.45 6.40
C SER A 42 -31.53 -56.31 7.56
N ALA A 43 -30.21 -56.23 7.84
CA ALA A 43 -29.63 -56.25 9.20
C ALA A 43 -28.17 -55.76 9.23
N MET A 44 -27.70 -55.29 10.39
CA MET A 44 -26.36 -54.71 10.63
C MET A 44 -25.24 -55.77 10.71
N VAL A 45 -23.99 -55.37 10.42
CA VAL A 45 -22.81 -55.50 11.32
C VAL A 45 -21.62 -54.71 10.75
N SER A 46 -20.81 -54.12 11.63
CA SER A 46 -19.69 -53.23 11.31
C SER A 46 -18.53 -53.91 10.57
N THR A 47 -17.96 -53.22 9.58
CA THR A 47 -16.55 -53.41 9.18
C THR A 47 -15.97 -52.06 8.76
N ALA A 48 -14.79 -51.73 9.29
CA ALA A 48 -14.10 -50.48 8.98
C ALA A 48 -13.56 -50.52 7.53
N ALA A 49 -14.21 -49.79 6.63
CA ALA A 49 -13.68 -49.53 5.29
C ALA A 49 -12.89 -48.22 5.31
N THR A 50 -11.62 -48.30 4.97
CA THR A 50 -10.74 -47.15 4.76
C THR A 50 -11.29 -46.25 3.66
N VAL A 51 -11.85 -45.09 4.03
CA VAL A 51 -12.15 -44.03 3.07
C VAL A 51 -10.84 -43.56 2.48
N SER A 52 -10.54 -44.01 1.26
CA SER A 52 -9.43 -43.50 0.48
C SER A 52 -9.74 -42.05 0.12
N ALA A 53 -9.20 -41.13 0.91
CA ALA A 53 -9.34 -39.70 0.66
C ALA A 53 -8.71 -39.40 -0.70
N GLN A 54 -9.56 -39.10 -1.69
CA GLN A 54 -9.12 -38.57 -2.97
C GLN A 54 -8.42 -37.25 -2.69
N ARG A 55 -7.09 -37.30 -2.77
CA ARG A 55 -6.21 -36.18 -2.48
C ARG A 55 -6.33 -35.18 -3.63
N GLU A 56 -7.26 -34.24 -3.48
CA GLU A 56 -7.45 -33.15 -4.45
C GLU A 56 -6.10 -32.50 -4.76
N SER A 57 -5.89 -32.25 -6.06
CA SER A 57 -4.59 -31.89 -6.58
C SER A 57 -4.12 -30.56 -6.01
N ARG A 58 -3.05 -30.59 -5.21
CA ARG A 58 -2.30 -29.39 -4.82
C ARG A 58 -1.82 -28.69 -6.09
N SER A 59 -2.47 -27.58 -6.45
CA SER A 59 -2.04 -26.74 -7.57
C SER A 59 -0.73 -26.04 -7.22
N SER A 60 0.36 -26.51 -7.81
CA SER A 60 1.58 -25.74 -8.10
C SER A 60 2.10 -24.82 -6.98
N ALA A 61 2.63 -25.41 -5.91
CA ALA A 61 3.92 -24.92 -5.43
C ALA A 61 4.95 -25.21 -6.52
N HIS A 62 5.87 -24.30 -6.81
CA HIS A 62 6.96 -24.58 -7.74
C HIS A 62 7.82 -25.71 -7.16
N ASP A 63 7.96 -26.79 -7.92
CA ASP A 63 8.84 -27.91 -7.57
C ASP A 63 10.28 -27.46 -7.82
N VAL A 64 10.85 -26.74 -6.85
CA VAL A 64 12.23 -26.27 -6.88
C VAL A 64 13.14 -27.49 -6.74
N PRO A 65 13.99 -27.82 -7.73
CA PRO A 65 14.85 -28.99 -7.66
C PRO A 65 15.73 -28.92 -6.40
N SER A 66 15.70 -29.94 -5.54
CA SER A 66 16.35 -29.87 -4.22
C SER A 66 17.88 -29.78 -4.26
N ARG A 67 18.50 -29.85 -5.44
CA ARG A 67 19.94 -29.68 -5.68
C ARG A 67 20.14 -28.62 -6.76
N VAL A 68 21.09 -27.72 -6.55
CA VAL A 68 21.56 -26.79 -7.58
C VAL A 68 22.26 -27.59 -8.69
N PRO A 69 21.95 -27.37 -9.98
CA PRO A 69 22.61 -28.05 -11.08
C PRO A 69 24.13 -27.95 -11.02
N ASP A 70 24.83 -29.00 -11.45
CA ASP A 70 26.29 -29.01 -11.52
C ASP A 70 26.80 -28.19 -12.74
N GLN A 71 26.01 -28.15 -13.82
CA GLN A 71 26.24 -27.32 -15.01
C GLN A 71 24.93 -26.63 -15.44
N PRO A 72 24.49 -25.57 -14.74
CA PRO A 72 23.29 -24.83 -15.13
C PRO A 72 23.48 -24.15 -16.49
N THR A 73 22.42 -24.10 -17.29
CA THR A 73 22.40 -23.51 -18.64
C THR A 73 21.33 -22.43 -18.74
N TYR A 74 21.46 -21.49 -19.69
CA TYR A 74 20.50 -20.40 -19.83
C TYR A 74 19.09 -20.91 -20.11
N HIS A 75 18.89 -21.69 -21.18
CA HIS A 75 17.55 -22.05 -21.65
C HIS A 75 16.75 -22.88 -20.63
N GLU A 76 17.42 -23.82 -19.95
CA GLU A 76 16.77 -24.75 -19.03
C GLU A 76 16.60 -24.17 -17.61
N HIS A 77 17.55 -23.35 -17.14
CA HIS A 77 17.65 -22.95 -15.74
C HIS A 77 17.51 -21.43 -15.53
N ILE A 78 18.32 -20.61 -16.21
CA ILE A 78 18.40 -19.16 -15.92
C ILE A 78 17.25 -18.37 -16.53
N GLY A 79 16.87 -18.68 -17.78
CA GLY A 79 15.72 -18.09 -18.45
C GLY A 79 14.47 -18.16 -17.58
N PRO A 80 14.04 -19.35 -17.11
CA PRO A 80 12.92 -19.49 -16.18
C PRO A 80 12.98 -18.60 -14.93
N ILE A 81 14.15 -18.50 -14.28
CA ILE A 81 14.34 -17.67 -13.07
C ILE A 81 14.15 -16.18 -13.42
N LEU A 82 14.78 -15.70 -14.49
CA LEU A 82 14.64 -14.31 -14.94
C LEU A 82 13.21 -14.01 -15.40
N TYR A 83 12.57 -14.95 -16.09
CA TYR A 83 11.21 -14.81 -16.60
C TYR A 83 10.20 -14.67 -15.47
N ALA A 84 10.27 -15.50 -14.43
CA ALA A 84 9.39 -15.42 -13.27
C ALA A 84 9.61 -14.16 -12.42
N ASN A 85 10.88 -13.76 -12.21
CA ASN A 85 11.23 -12.82 -11.15
C ASN A 85 11.70 -11.44 -11.63
N CYS A 86 12.14 -11.30 -12.88
CA CYS A 86 12.75 -10.07 -13.39
C CYS A 86 12.01 -9.44 -14.59
N THR A 87 11.37 -10.24 -15.47
CA THR A 87 10.83 -9.72 -16.74
C THR A 87 9.56 -8.87 -16.62
N GLU A 88 8.94 -8.78 -15.44
CA GLU A 88 7.88 -7.78 -15.17
C GLU A 88 8.41 -6.35 -15.38
N CYS A 89 9.65 -6.07 -14.92
CA CYS A 89 10.32 -4.78 -15.12
C CYS A 89 11.28 -4.80 -16.32
N HIS A 90 11.98 -5.92 -16.54
CA HIS A 90 13.02 -6.07 -17.56
C HIS A 90 12.49 -6.60 -18.90
N ARG A 91 11.53 -5.88 -19.49
CA ARG A 91 11.00 -6.12 -20.84
C ARG A 91 10.79 -4.79 -21.58
N PRO A 92 10.78 -4.77 -22.93
CA PRO A 92 10.54 -3.55 -23.69
C PRO A 92 9.25 -2.83 -23.29
N GLY A 93 9.34 -1.51 -23.07
CA GLY A 93 8.22 -0.65 -22.70
C GLY A 93 7.98 -0.49 -21.19
N GLU A 94 8.59 -1.33 -20.35
CA GLU A 94 8.50 -1.20 -18.88
C GLU A 94 9.65 -0.37 -18.28
N ILE A 95 9.67 -0.26 -16.95
CA ILE A 95 10.51 0.70 -16.23
C ILE A 95 12.02 0.45 -16.36
N ALA A 96 12.47 -0.80 -16.49
CA ALA A 96 13.90 -1.07 -16.47
C ALA A 96 14.58 -0.66 -17.78
N PRO A 97 15.80 -0.08 -17.75
CA PRO A 97 16.48 0.45 -18.93
C PRO A 97 17.00 -0.64 -19.90
N PHE A 98 16.67 -1.92 -19.67
CA PHE A 98 17.01 -3.04 -20.55
C PHE A 98 16.11 -4.26 -20.38
N SER A 99 15.98 -5.01 -21.48
CA SER A 99 15.39 -6.35 -21.55
C SER A 99 16.26 -7.40 -20.84
N LEU A 100 15.61 -8.45 -20.29
CA LEU A 100 16.22 -9.73 -19.90
C LEU A 100 15.53 -10.93 -20.58
N LEU A 101 14.80 -10.71 -21.67
CA LEU A 101 14.03 -11.73 -22.38
C LEU A 101 14.88 -12.74 -23.19
N THR A 102 16.18 -12.49 -23.37
CA THR A 102 17.04 -13.30 -24.24
C THR A 102 18.35 -13.70 -23.56
N TYR A 103 18.97 -14.79 -24.04
CA TYR A 103 20.31 -15.20 -23.60
C TYR A 103 21.31 -14.05 -23.75
N GLU A 104 21.29 -13.35 -24.89
CA GLU A 104 22.20 -12.23 -25.17
C GLU A 104 22.00 -11.04 -24.23
N ASP A 105 20.76 -10.77 -23.83
CA ASP A 105 20.46 -9.75 -22.82
C ASP A 105 21.04 -10.09 -21.45
N ALA A 106 20.90 -11.34 -21.03
CA ALA A 106 21.42 -11.84 -19.76
C ALA A 106 22.95 -11.94 -19.79
N ARG A 107 23.54 -12.50 -20.85
CA ARG A 107 25.00 -12.71 -21.02
C ARG A 107 25.76 -11.39 -20.89
N LYS A 108 25.30 -10.33 -21.54
CA LYS A 108 25.90 -8.98 -21.48
C LYS A 108 25.93 -8.39 -20.06
N ARG A 109 25.11 -8.90 -19.14
CA ARG A 109 24.88 -8.34 -17.80
C ARG A 109 25.14 -9.35 -16.69
N ALA A 110 25.65 -10.54 -17.00
CA ALA A 110 25.65 -11.67 -16.09
C ALA A 110 26.37 -11.40 -14.75
N LYS A 111 27.53 -10.72 -14.77
CA LYS A 111 28.24 -10.29 -13.55
C LYS A 111 27.48 -9.26 -12.71
N THR A 112 26.66 -8.41 -13.36
CA THR A 112 25.79 -7.48 -12.65
C THR A 112 24.61 -8.23 -12.04
N ILE A 113 23.95 -9.10 -12.82
CA ILE A 113 22.85 -9.96 -12.35
C ILE A 113 23.31 -10.74 -11.12
N GLU A 114 24.40 -11.50 -11.20
CA GLU A 114 24.97 -12.25 -10.08
C GLU A 114 25.16 -11.36 -8.84
N ARG A 115 25.79 -10.19 -9.00
CA ARG A 115 26.04 -9.27 -7.88
C ARG A 115 24.75 -8.84 -7.20
N VAL A 116 23.77 -8.36 -7.97
CA VAL A 116 22.53 -7.81 -7.41
C VAL A 116 21.59 -8.88 -6.86
N THR A 117 21.63 -10.11 -7.40
CA THR A 117 20.87 -11.24 -6.84
C THR A 117 21.52 -11.79 -5.58
N ARG A 118 22.86 -11.88 -5.53
CA ARG A 118 23.61 -12.31 -4.34
C ARG A 118 23.51 -11.32 -3.19
N SER A 119 23.49 -10.01 -3.47
CA SER A 119 23.23 -8.98 -2.45
C SER A 119 21.74 -8.81 -2.13
N ARG A 120 20.85 -9.60 -2.76
CA ARG A 120 19.38 -9.53 -2.63
C ARG A 120 18.76 -8.14 -2.94
N TYR A 121 19.52 -7.26 -3.60
CA TYR A 121 19.06 -5.96 -4.09
C TYR A 121 18.05 -6.11 -5.24
N MET A 122 18.19 -7.16 -6.06
CA MET A 122 17.27 -7.47 -7.14
C MET A 122 16.85 -8.95 -7.10
N PRO A 123 15.60 -9.27 -7.46
CA PRO A 123 14.50 -8.32 -7.69
C PRO A 123 14.02 -7.69 -6.36
N PRO A 124 13.45 -6.47 -6.39
CA PRO A 124 13.05 -5.75 -5.20
C PRO A 124 11.88 -6.43 -4.50
N TRP A 125 12.14 -6.89 -3.27
CA TRP A 125 11.16 -7.51 -2.39
C TRP A 125 11.56 -7.32 -0.91
N LEU A 126 11.09 -6.22 -0.33
CA LEU A 126 11.41 -5.80 1.04
C LEU A 126 10.89 -6.72 2.16
N PRO A 127 9.70 -7.36 2.08
CA PRO A 127 9.15 -8.15 3.19
C PRO A 127 10.02 -9.36 3.54
N GLU A 128 10.49 -9.43 4.77
CA GLU A 128 11.35 -10.49 5.29
C GLU A 128 10.66 -11.87 5.21
N GLU A 129 11.42 -12.88 4.80
CA GLU A 129 10.94 -14.26 4.76
C GLU A 129 10.51 -14.73 6.17
N GLY A 130 9.36 -15.42 6.25
CA GLY A 130 8.77 -15.86 7.52
C GLY A 130 8.10 -14.76 8.35
N TRP A 131 7.86 -13.57 7.79
CA TRP A 131 7.05 -12.50 8.40
C TRP A 131 5.76 -12.26 7.62
N GLY A 132 4.95 -13.32 7.55
CA GLY A 132 3.76 -13.39 6.70
C GLY A 132 4.05 -13.95 5.32
N GLU A 133 3.04 -14.54 4.69
CA GLU A 133 3.11 -15.01 3.30
C GLU A 133 2.31 -14.06 2.42
N PHE A 134 2.92 -13.49 1.37
CA PHE A 134 2.26 -12.50 0.51
C PHE A 134 2.10 -13.02 -0.93
N HIS A 135 1.08 -12.51 -1.61
CA HIS A 135 0.86 -12.79 -3.03
C HIS A 135 1.98 -12.21 -3.90
N GLY A 136 2.36 -12.94 -4.95
CA GLY A 136 3.33 -12.48 -5.95
C GLY A 136 4.67 -12.04 -5.35
N GLU A 137 5.17 -12.81 -4.39
CA GLU A 137 6.54 -12.75 -3.92
C GLU A 137 7.51 -13.02 -5.06
N ARG A 138 8.51 -12.15 -5.21
CA ARG A 138 9.56 -12.22 -6.25
C ARG A 138 10.94 -12.59 -5.68
N ARG A 139 11.02 -12.84 -4.37
CA ARG A 139 12.27 -13.17 -3.67
C ARG A 139 12.90 -14.41 -4.33
N LEU A 140 14.14 -14.27 -4.80
CA LEU A 140 14.92 -15.43 -5.21
C LEU A 140 15.31 -16.25 -3.98
N SER A 141 15.08 -17.56 -4.08
CA SER A 141 15.58 -18.56 -3.14
C SER A 141 17.11 -18.65 -3.20
N ASP A 142 17.75 -19.15 -2.14
CA ASP A 142 19.21 -19.38 -2.14
C ASP A 142 19.63 -20.36 -3.26
N HIS A 143 18.75 -21.30 -3.62
CA HIS A 143 18.96 -22.21 -4.75
C HIS A 143 19.03 -21.47 -6.09
N GLU A 144 18.12 -20.54 -6.36
CA GLU A 144 18.12 -19.75 -7.60
C GLU A 144 19.34 -18.81 -7.67
N ILE A 145 19.70 -18.16 -6.55
CA ILE A 145 20.88 -17.29 -6.45
C ILE A 145 22.17 -18.09 -6.72
N GLU A 146 22.30 -19.28 -6.15
CA GLU A 146 23.44 -20.17 -6.36
C GLU A 146 23.44 -20.78 -7.78
N THR A 147 22.26 -21.06 -8.35
CA THR A 147 22.12 -21.49 -9.76
C THR A 147 22.61 -20.41 -10.73
N ILE A 148 22.25 -19.14 -10.51
CA ILE A 148 22.78 -17.98 -11.26
C ILE A 148 24.30 -17.89 -11.08
N SER A 149 24.78 -17.96 -9.84
CA SER A 149 26.21 -17.82 -9.51
C SER A 149 27.07 -18.88 -10.20
N ARG A 150 26.61 -20.14 -10.20
CA ARG A 150 27.27 -21.24 -10.94
C ARG A 150 27.24 -21.06 -12.44
N TRP A 151 26.14 -20.57 -13.01
CA TRP A 151 26.07 -20.29 -14.45
C TRP A 151 27.09 -19.21 -14.87
N VAL A 152 27.28 -18.18 -14.05
CA VAL A 152 28.34 -17.18 -14.27
C VAL A 152 29.73 -17.78 -14.13
N ALA A 153 29.98 -18.58 -13.09
CA ALA A 153 31.26 -19.27 -12.90
C ALA A 153 31.60 -20.27 -14.01
N ALA A 154 30.59 -20.96 -14.57
CA ALA A 154 30.72 -21.94 -15.64
C ALA A 154 30.92 -21.32 -17.05
N GLY A 155 31.02 -19.99 -17.17
CA GLY A 155 31.26 -19.32 -18.44
C GLY A 155 29.99 -19.06 -19.28
N LEU A 156 28.83 -18.96 -18.64
CA LEU A 156 27.54 -18.56 -19.26
C LEU A 156 27.04 -19.52 -20.36
N PRO A 157 27.04 -20.86 -20.16
CA PRO A 157 26.57 -21.79 -21.18
C PRO A 157 25.09 -21.53 -21.53
N GLU A 158 24.80 -21.42 -22.83
CA GLU A 158 23.44 -21.15 -23.31
C GLU A 158 22.52 -22.38 -23.15
N GLY A 159 23.06 -23.58 -23.42
CA GLY A 159 22.31 -24.83 -23.41
C GLY A 159 21.51 -25.07 -24.70
N PRO A 160 20.85 -26.24 -24.83
CA PRO A 160 20.04 -26.55 -26.00
C PRO A 160 18.73 -25.75 -26.01
N ARG A 161 18.41 -25.09 -27.12
CA ARG A 161 17.15 -24.34 -27.29
C ARG A 161 15.89 -25.20 -27.09
N ALA A 162 15.98 -26.51 -27.25
CA ALA A 162 14.87 -27.45 -26.98
C ALA A 162 14.51 -27.55 -25.49
N ALA A 163 15.42 -27.19 -24.57
CA ALA A 163 15.15 -27.11 -23.14
C ALA A 163 14.60 -25.73 -22.71
N ALA A 164 14.48 -24.78 -23.64
CA ALA A 164 13.97 -23.45 -23.35
C ALA A 164 12.50 -23.51 -22.94
N ARG A 165 12.19 -23.01 -21.73
CA ARG A 165 10.79 -22.70 -21.40
C ARG A 165 10.33 -21.52 -22.25
N GLY A 166 9.09 -21.55 -22.71
CA GLY A 166 8.48 -20.43 -23.44
C GLY A 166 8.49 -19.15 -22.61
N LEU A 167 8.57 -18.00 -23.28
CA LEU A 167 8.44 -16.70 -22.62
C LEU A 167 7.07 -16.60 -21.93
N PRO A 168 6.96 -15.90 -20.78
CA PRO A 168 5.68 -15.59 -20.17
C PRO A 168 4.76 -14.85 -21.15
N HIS A 169 3.46 -15.09 -21.06
CA HIS A 169 2.49 -14.30 -21.79
C HIS A 169 2.42 -12.88 -21.20
N PHE A 170 2.92 -11.89 -21.93
CA PHE A 170 2.88 -10.50 -21.52
C PHE A 170 1.63 -9.81 -22.07
N THR A 171 0.67 -9.54 -21.17
CA THR A 171 -0.56 -8.82 -21.52
C THR A 171 -0.23 -7.42 -22.05
N GLN A 172 -0.62 -7.17 -23.31
CA GLN A 172 -0.54 -5.84 -23.92
C GLN A 172 -1.73 -4.99 -23.46
N GLY A 173 -1.47 -3.71 -23.15
CA GLY A 173 -2.50 -2.82 -22.64
C GLY A 173 -2.67 -2.92 -21.13
N TRP A 174 -3.86 -3.32 -20.69
CA TRP A 174 -4.24 -3.39 -19.27
C TRP A 174 -4.03 -4.82 -18.73
N GLN A 175 -3.27 -4.98 -17.65
CA GLN A 175 -2.90 -6.28 -17.10
C GLN A 175 -4.10 -7.06 -16.52
N LEU A 176 -5.09 -6.37 -15.96
CA LEU A 176 -6.28 -6.98 -15.32
C LEU A 176 -7.49 -7.20 -16.26
N GLY A 177 -7.29 -7.03 -17.57
CA GLY A 177 -8.36 -7.00 -18.58
C GLY A 177 -8.81 -5.57 -18.88
N GLU A 178 -9.90 -5.42 -19.64
CA GLU A 178 -10.49 -4.11 -19.93
C GLU A 178 -11.05 -3.46 -18.64
N PRO A 179 -10.68 -2.22 -18.28
CA PRO A 179 -11.24 -1.51 -17.14
C PRO A 179 -12.66 -1.02 -17.40
N ASP A 180 -13.50 -1.02 -16.37
CA ASP A 180 -14.88 -0.52 -16.42
C ASP A 180 -14.93 1.01 -16.63
N LEU A 181 -13.90 1.73 -16.16
CA LEU A 181 -13.68 3.15 -16.48
C LEU A 181 -12.19 3.44 -16.70
N VAL A 182 -11.87 4.12 -17.80
CA VAL A 182 -10.53 4.67 -18.07
C VAL A 182 -10.55 6.18 -17.92
N VAL A 183 -9.65 6.71 -17.11
CA VAL A 183 -9.49 8.15 -16.85
C VAL A 183 -8.07 8.59 -17.21
N GLU A 184 -7.91 9.77 -17.79
CA GLU A 184 -6.60 10.33 -18.17
C GLU A 184 -6.41 11.72 -17.54
N MET A 185 -5.19 12.07 -17.16
CA MET A 185 -4.85 13.46 -16.81
C MET A 185 -5.24 14.41 -17.98
N PRO A 186 -6.09 15.43 -17.77
CA PRO A 186 -6.61 16.25 -18.87
C PRO A 186 -5.53 17.04 -19.59
N VAL A 187 -4.48 17.44 -18.86
CA VAL A 187 -3.31 18.16 -19.38
C VAL A 187 -2.04 17.47 -18.90
N GLY A 188 -1.05 17.32 -19.79
CA GLY A 188 0.24 16.76 -19.44
C GLY A 188 1.07 17.72 -18.57
N TYR A 189 1.71 17.19 -17.53
CA TYR A 189 2.62 17.90 -16.65
C TYR A 189 4.07 17.74 -17.11
N SER A 190 4.78 18.85 -17.31
CA SER A 190 6.19 18.85 -17.68
C SER A 190 7.06 18.65 -16.44
N VAL A 191 7.61 17.46 -16.26
CA VAL A 191 8.63 17.17 -15.23
C VAL A 191 9.98 17.69 -15.72
N PRO A 192 10.65 18.61 -14.99
CA PRO A 192 11.94 19.16 -15.39
C PRO A 192 13.03 18.08 -15.36
N ALA A 193 14.11 18.30 -16.13
CA ALA A 193 15.24 17.38 -16.21
C ALA A 193 16.01 17.23 -14.89
N ALA A 194 16.06 18.28 -14.06
CA ALA A 194 16.79 18.31 -12.81
C ALA A 194 16.06 19.20 -11.79
N GLY A 195 16.38 19.02 -10.51
CA GLY A 195 15.78 19.73 -9.39
C GLY A 195 15.55 18.79 -8.20
N PRO A 196 14.97 19.29 -7.11
CA PRO A 196 14.48 18.44 -6.02
C PRO A 196 13.26 17.63 -6.47
N ASP A 197 12.91 16.63 -5.66
CA ASP A 197 11.65 15.87 -5.78
C ASP A 197 10.44 16.79 -5.92
N ILE A 198 9.48 16.37 -6.75
CA ILE A 198 8.26 17.13 -7.01
C ILE A 198 7.06 16.35 -6.52
N TYR A 199 6.40 16.91 -5.51
CA TYR A 199 5.10 16.45 -5.01
C TYR A 199 3.98 17.30 -5.63
N ARG A 200 3.01 16.65 -6.27
CA ARG A 200 1.94 17.34 -7.01
C ARG A 200 0.65 16.52 -7.10
N ASN A 201 -0.46 17.16 -6.79
CA ASN A 201 -1.81 16.60 -6.92
C ASN A 201 -2.43 17.00 -8.27
N PHE A 202 -2.94 16.03 -9.04
CA PHE A 202 -3.70 16.26 -10.27
C PHE A 202 -5.16 15.85 -10.07
N VAL A 203 -6.12 16.69 -10.46
CA VAL A 203 -7.55 16.41 -10.29
C VAL A 203 -8.12 15.84 -11.58
N LEU A 204 -8.75 14.67 -11.48
CA LEU A 204 -9.39 13.93 -12.56
C LEU A 204 -10.88 13.77 -12.19
N PRO A 205 -11.76 14.69 -12.64
CA PRO A 205 -13.21 14.58 -12.42
C PRO A 205 -13.77 13.29 -13.00
N LEU A 206 -14.71 12.66 -12.29
CA LEU A 206 -15.42 11.48 -12.79
C LEU A 206 -16.91 11.80 -12.96
N ASP A 207 -17.42 11.63 -14.17
CA ASP A 207 -18.84 11.78 -14.49
C ASP A 207 -19.66 10.54 -14.05
N LEU A 208 -19.43 10.07 -12.82
CA LEU A 208 -20.11 8.90 -12.24
C LEU A 208 -21.58 9.22 -11.94
N ALA A 209 -22.49 8.48 -12.57
CA ALA A 209 -23.93 8.60 -12.37
C ALA A 209 -24.37 8.14 -10.96
N GLU A 210 -23.73 7.12 -10.43
CA GLU A 210 -24.02 6.46 -9.15
C GLU A 210 -22.74 6.11 -8.38
N ASP A 211 -22.89 5.69 -7.12
CA ASP A 211 -21.77 5.27 -6.28
C ASP A 211 -21.29 3.89 -6.75
N VAL A 212 -19.98 3.75 -6.98
CA VAL A 212 -19.36 2.50 -7.47
C VAL A 212 -18.35 1.95 -6.46
N TRP A 213 -18.01 0.67 -6.61
CA TRP A 213 -17.12 -0.05 -5.73
C TRP A 213 -15.85 -0.46 -6.47
N VAL A 214 -14.73 0.20 -6.20
CA VAL A 214 -13.46 -0.06 -6.89
C VAL A 214 -12.76 -1.27 -6.29
N GLN A 215 -12.66 -2.35 -7.07
CA GLN A 215 -11.98 -3.60 -6.70
C GLN A 215 -10.51 -3.60 -7.12
N ALA A 216 -10.14 -2.90 -8.19
CA ALA A 216 -8.75 -2.72 -8.58
C ALA A 216 -8.52 -1.36 -9.24
N ILE A 217 -7.28 -0.90 -9.18
CA ILE A 217 -6.79 0.25 -9.93
C ILE A 217 -5.51 -0.15 -10.64
N GLU A 218 -5.42 0.13 -11.94
CA GLU A 218 -4.21 -0.02 -12.72
C GLU A 218 -3.73 1.36 -13.20
N VAL A 219 -2.51 1.74 -12.82
CA VAL A 219 -1.91 3.03 -13.20
C VAL A 219 -0.95 2.82 -14.36
N ARG A 220 -1.08 3.66 -15.39
CA ARG A 220 -0.25 3.67 -16.58
C ARG A 220 0.33 5.08 -16.77
N PRO A 221 1.49 5.37 -16.15
CA PRO A 221 2.19 6.65 -16.32
C PRO A 221 2.67 6.78 -17.77
N SER A 222 2.74 8.00 -18.31
CA SER A 222 3.46 8.24 -19.58
C SER A 222 4.94 8.51 -19.34
N ALA A 223 5.30 9.12 -18.21
CA ALA A 223 6.67 9.43 -17.82
C ALA A 223 7.16 8.45 -16.74
N ARG A 224 7.05 7.14 -17.03
CA ARG A 224 7.44 6.04 -16.13
C ARG A 224 8.84 6.23 -15.51
N ALA A 225 9.78 6.78 -16.26
CA ALA A 225 11.16 7.02 -15.82
C ALA A 225 11.34 8.12 -14.74
N VAL A 226 10.29 8.89 -14.42
CA VAL A 226 10.34 9.96 -13.40
C VAL A 226 9.18 9.92 -12.39
N LEU A 227 8.05 9.26 -12.67
CA LEU A 227 7.01 9.05 -11.65
C LEU A 227 7.42 7.92 -10.71
N HIS A 228 7.78 8.28 -9.47
CA HIS A 228 8.24 7.34 -8.46
C HIS A 228 7.06 6.64 -7.76
N HIS A 229 6.04 7.40 -7.34
CA HIS A 229 4.78 6.84 -6.88
C HIS A 229 3.63 7.82 -7.08
N THR A 230 2.39 7.31 -7.03
CA THR A 230 1.19 8.15 -6.92
C THR A 230 0.20 7.52 -5.96
N LEU A 231 -0.26 8.31 -4.97
CA LEU A 231 -1.35 7.92 -4.09
C LEU A 231 -2.67 8.39 -4.73
N ILE A 232 -3.68 7.54 -4.71
CA ILE A 232 -4.92 7.74 -5.43
C ILE A 232 -6.02 8.00 -4.41
N PHE A 233 -6.54 9.22 -4.39
CA PHE A 233 -7.57 9.65 -3.45
C PHE A 233 -8.89 9.93 -4.16
N GLU A 234 -9.99 9.61 -3.49
CA GLU A 234 -11.31 10.18 -3.75
C GLU A 234 -11.37 11.62 -3.21
N ASP A 235 -11.89 12.56 -4.01
CA ASP A 235 -12.43 13.83 -3.57
C ASP A 235 -13.92 13.92 -3.90
N ALA A 236 -14.77 13.58 -2.94
CA ALA A 236 -16.22 13.75 -3.03
C ALA A 236 -16.71 15.15 -2.58
N THR A 237 -15.78 16.06 -2.26
CA THR A 237 -16.10 17.42 -1.74
C THR A 237 -15.84 18.53 -2.75
N GLY A 238 -15.02 18.27 -3.77
CA GLY A 238 -14.53 19.26 -4.72
C GLY A 238 -13.45 20.19 -4.14
N ASP A 239 -12.90 19.89 -2.96
CA ASP A 239 -11.86 20.72 -2.33
C ASP A 239 -10.54 20.68 -3.10
N ALA A 240 -10.20 19.56 -3.74
CA ALA A 240 -9.02 19.45 -4.60
C ALA A 240 -9.20 20.28 -5.88
N ALA A 241 -10.37 20.22 -6.53
CA ALA A 241 -10.71 21.07 -7.68
C ALA A 241 -10.72 22.57 -7.31
N ARG A 242 -11.12 22.91 -6.07
CA ARG A 242 -11.05 24.27 -5.53
C ARG A 242 -9.61 24.72 -5.29
N LEU A 243 -8.73 23.83 -4.80
CA LEU A 243 -7.30 24.11 -4.60
C LEU A 243 -6.54 24.25 -5.93
N GLU A 244 -6.84 23.41 -6.93
CA GLU A 244 -6.28 23.52 -8.28
C GLU A 244 -6.57 24.88 -8.91
N LYS A 245 -7.82 25.38 -8.83
CA LYS A 245 -8.20 26.73 -9.29
C LYS A 245 -7.52 27.88 -8.52
N GLN A 246 -7.00 27.60 -7.33
CA GLN A 246 -6.27 28.57 -6.50
C GLN A 246 -4.76 28.53 -6.73
N ASP A 247 -4.22 27.44 -7.29
CA ASP A 247 -2.79 27.32 -7.58
C ASP A 247 -2.35 28.41 -8.58
N ARG A 248 -1.19 29.00 -8.31
CA ARG A 248 -0.61 30.13 -9.09
C ARG A 248 0.67 29.75 -9.83
N SER A 249 1.05 28.47 -9.84
CA SER A 249 2.26 27.99 -10.54
C SER A 249 2.12 27.98 -12.07
N GLY A 250 0.90 28.14 -12.60
CA GLY A 250 0.64 28.08 -14.05
C GLY A 250 0.82 26.69 -14.66
N GLN A 251 0.85 25.65 -13.83
CA GLN A 251 1.03 24.25 -14.20
C GLN A 251 -0.23 23.44 -13.84
N PRO A 252 -0.58 22.35 -14.56
CA PRO A 252 -1.71 21.48 -14.23
C PRO A 252 -1.64 20.94 -12.79
N GLY A 253 -2.75 20.78 -12.06
CA GLY A 253 -2.71 20.31 -10.66
C GLY A 253 -2.23 21.37 -9.65
N PHE A 254 -1.98 20.95 -8.40
CA PHE A 254 -1.56 21.82 -7.30
C PHE A 254 -0.48 21.18 -6.39
N ARG A 255 0.33 22.00 -5.71
CA ARG A 255 1.48 21.52 -4.90
C ARG A 255 1.15 21.03 -3.48
N ARG A 256 -0.04 21.33 -2.96
CA ARG A 256 -0.41 21.01 -1.57
C ARG A 256 -0.77 19.53 -1.46
N MET A 257 -0.26 18.84 -0.45
CA MET A 257 -0.46 17.39 -0.25
C MET A 257 -1.73 17.03 0.54
N ASP A 258 -2.35 18.00 1.21
CA ASP A 258 -3.58 17.80 1.97
C ASP A 258 -4.76 18.61 1.40
N PHE A 259 -5.92 17.95 1.30
CA PHE A 259 -7.21 18.55 0.96
C PHE A 259 -8.32 17.92 1.81
N ARG A 260 -9.47 18.59 1.92
CA ARG A 260 -10.55 18.14 2.81
C ARG A 260 -11.27 16.93 2.23
N GLY A 261 -11.67 16.01 3.10
CA GLY A 261 -12.47 14.84 2.71
C GLY A 261 -11.74 13.81 1.84
N SER A 262 -10.41 13.88 1.71
CA SER A 262 -9.62 12.90 0.99
C SER A 262 -9.77 11.50 1.59
N SER A 263 -10.11 10.52 0.74
CA SER A 263 -10.17 9.10 1.11
C SER A 263 -9.25 8.32 0.18
N GLN A 264 -8.24 7.60 0.70
CA GLN A 264 -7.32 6.88 -0.18
C GLN A 264 -7.99 5.61 -0.74
N ILE A 265 -8.12 5.55 -2.06
CA ILE A 265 -8.71 4.41 -2.79
C ILE A 265 -7.66 3.51 -3.45
N GLY A 266 -6.40 3.94 -3.52
CA GLY A 266 -5.30 3.11 -3.99
C GLY A 266 -3.93 3.79 -3.89
N ALA A 267 -2.92 3.08 -4.36
CA ALA A 267 -1.56 3.59 -4.54
C ALA A 267 -0.90 2.81 -5.68
N TRP A 268 0.06 3.45 -6.35
CA TRP A 268 0.99 2.80 -7.25
C TRP A 268 2.40 3.32 -6.98
N ALA A 269 3.38 2.41 -6.98
CA ALA A 269 4.81 2.71 -6.86
C ALA A 269 5.57 1.91 -7.92
N VAL A 270 6.83 2.27 -8.17
CA VAL A 270 7.68 1.53 -9.11
C VAL A 270 7.73 0.03 -8.76
N GLY A 271 7.58 -0.80 -9.79
CA GLY A 271 7.53 -2.26 -9.66
C GLY A 271 6.29 -2.82 -8.97
N GLY A 272 5.25 -2.01 -8.70
CA GLY A 272 3.96 -2.48 -8.21
C GLY A 272 3.10 -3.05 -9.33
N SER A 273 2.69 -4.32 -9.21
CA SER A 273 1.74 -4.97 -10.12
C SER A 273 0.30 -4.54 -9.80
N ALA A 274 -0.52 -4.27 -10.82
CA ALA A 274 -1.96 -4.10 -10.63
C ALA A 274 -2.60 -5.41 -10.15
N ARG A 275 -3.46 -5.34 -9.12
CA ARG A 275 -4.15 -6.50 -8.54
C ARG A 275 -5.57 -6.14 -8.11
N ARG A 276 -6.48 -7.10 -8.19
CA ARG A 276 -7.80 -7.03 -7.54
C ARG A 276 -7.63 -7.27 -6.05
N LEU A 277 -8.36 -6.50 -5.25
CA LEU A 277 -8.47 -6.72 -3.81
C LEU A 277 -9.04 -8.13 -3.54
N PRO A 278 -8.51 -8.86 -2.54
CA PRO A 278 -8.91 -10.24 -2.28
C PRO A 278 -10.32 -10.32 -1.67
N GLY A 279 -10.93 -11.51 -1.70
CA GLY A 279 -12.13 -11.81 -0.91
C GLY A 279 -13.39 -10.99 -1.25
N GLY A 280 -13.50 -10.47 -2.48
CA GLY A 280 -14.63 -9.64 -2.90
C GLY A 280 -14.59 -8.20 -2.36
N LEU A 281 -13.51 -7.80 -1.68
CA LEU A 281 -13.35 -6.47 -1.13
C LEU A 281 -13.24 -5.41 -2.22
N ALA A 282 -13.73 -4.22 -1.92
CA ALA A 282 -13.69 -3.05 -2.77
C ALA A 282 -13.69 -1.77 -1.92
N ARG A 283 -13.27 -0.64 -2.50
CA ARG A 283 -13.36 0.68 -1.86
C ARG A 283 -14.48 1.51 -2.50
N PRO A 284 -15.26 2.28 -1.73
CA PRO A 284 -16.30 3.12 -2.29
C PRO A 284 -15.67 4.26 -3.12
N LEU A 285 -16.37 4.65 -4.18
CA LEU A 285 -16.08 5.82 -4.98
C LEU A 285 -17.43 6.47 -5.37
N ARG A 286 -17.71 7.61 -4.77
CA ARG A 286 -19.04 8.23 -4.79
C ARG A 286 -19.36 8.89 -6.13
N ARG A 287 -20.65 8.99 -6.45
CA ARG A 287 -21.17 9.73 -7.59
C ARG A 287 -20.70 11.19 -7.58
N GLY A 288 -20.24 11.68 -8.73
CA GLY A 288 -19.69 13.03 -8.89
C GLY A 288 -18.39 13.31 -8.11
N ALA A 289 -17.74 12.30 -7.52
CA ALA A 289 -16.41 12.46 -6.96
C ALA A 289 -15.35 12.65 -8.06
N SER A 290 -14.25 13.32 -7.72
CA SER A 290 -13.03 13.30 -8.52
C SER A 290 -12.04 12.27 -7.98
N ILE A 291 -11.17 11.74 -8.83
CA ILE A 291 -9.92 11.13 -8.38
C ILE A 291 -8.84 12.20 -8.32
N VAL A 292 -7.99 12.14 -7.30
CA VAL A 292 -6.82 12.99 -7.15
C VAL A 292 -5.57 12.13 -7.14
N LEU A 293 -4.63 12.45 -8.04
CA LEU A 293 -3.35 11.76 -8.17
C LEU A 293 -2.27 12.54 -7.44
N SER A 294 -1.98 12.12 -6.22
CA SER A 294 -0.93 12.63 -5.36
C SER A 294 0.40 12.02 -5.78
N SER A 295 0.96 12.56 -6.85
CA SER A 295 2.16 12.06 -7.52
C SER A 295 3.44 12.64 -6.94
N HIS A 296 4.43 11.76 -6.78
CA HIS A 296 5.81 12.07 -6.43
C HIS A 296 6.71 11.77 -7.64
N PHE A 297 7.43 12.79 -8.12
CA PHE A 297 8.37 12.69 -9.23
C PHE A 297 9.81 12.88 -8.79
N HIS A 298 10.69 12.04 -9.31
CA HIS A 298 12.14 12.15 -9.18
C HIS A 298 12.77 12.49 -10.55
N PRO A 299 13.34 13.70 -10.75
CA PRO A 299 13.95 14.09 -12.02
C PRO A 299 15.13 13.20 -12.43
N SER A 300 15.13 12.68 -13.66
CA SER A 300 16.08 11.66 -14.15
C SER A 300 17.27 12.17 -14.96
N GLY A 301 17.49 13.49 -15.00
CA GLY A 301 18.44 14.13 -15.93
C GLY A 301 17.84 14.44 -17.31
N LYS A 302 16.62 14.01 -17.60
CA LYS A 302 15.88 14.29 -18.84
C LYS A 302 14.49 14.86 -18.52
N GLN A 303 14.07 15.87 -19.27
CA GLN A 303 12.71 16.42 -19.18
C GLN A 303 11.72 15.40 -19.76
N GLU A 304 10.65 15.11 -19.03
CA GLU A 304 9.59 14.19 -19.45
C GLU A 304 8.22 14.84 -19.30
N THR A 305 7.21 14.32 -20.00
CA THR A 305 5.81 14.77 -19.88
C THR A 305 4.96 13.67 -19.29
N GLU A 306 4.45 13.89 -18.07
CA GLU A 306 3.51 12.97 -17.41
C GLU A 306 2.06 13.28 -17.79
N LYS A 307 1.32 12.27 -18.23
CA LYS A 307 -0.09 12.31 -18.58
C LYS A 307 -0.68 10.93 -18.28
N THR A 308 -0.78 10.63 -16.99
CA THR A 308 -1.13 9.30 -16.48
C THR A 308 -2.53 8.90 -16.94
N ARG A 309 -2.66 7.64 -17.37
CA ARG A 309 -3.95 6.95 -17.52
C ARG A 309 -4.18 5.99 -16.38
N ILE A 310 -5.44 5.84 -15.98
CA ILE A 310 -5.87 4.94 -14.90
C ILE A 310 -7.04 4.11 -15.38
N GLY A 311 -6.95 2.81 -15.18
CA GLY A 311 -8.04 1.86 -15.33
C GLY A 311 -8.63 1.57 -13.94
N LEU A 312 -9.90 1.88 -13.75
CA LEU A 312 -10.68 1.47 -12.60
C LEU A 312 -11.45 0.20 -12.95
N PHE A 313 -11.39 -0.78 -12.05
CA PHE A 313 -12.14 -2.02 -12.17
C PHE A 313 -13.16 -2.09 -11.04
N PHE A 314 -14.43 -2.19 -11.37
CA PHE A 314 -15.52 -2.18 -10.40
C PHE A 314 -15.89 -3.59 -9.94
N ALA A 315 -16.30 -3.70 -8.68
CA ALA A 315 -17.04 -4.86 -8.19
C ALA A 315 -18.48 -4.79 -8.72
N LYS A 316 -19.05 -5.96 -9.03
CA LYS A 316 -20.44 -6.07 -9.52
C LYS A 316 -21.48 -5.74 -8.46
N GLU A 317 -21.12 -5.91 -7.19
CA GLU A 317 -21.96 -5.76 -6.02
C GLU A 317 -21.16 -5.02 -4.93
N ALA A 318 -21.86 -4.45 -3.96
CA ALA A 318 -21.21 -3.86 -2.78
C ALA A 318 -20.48 -4.95 -1.98
N PRO A 319 -19.30 -4.67 -1.40
CA PRO A 319 -18.58 -5.65 -0.60
C PRO A 319 -19.35 -5.96 0.69
N GLU A 320 -19.43 -7.23 1.07
CA GLU A 320 -20.07 -7.68 2.32
C GLU A 320 -19.34 -7.16 3.58
N ARG A 321 -18.08 -6.74 3.43
CA ARG A 321 -17.20 -6.29 4.51
C ARG A 321 -16.44 -5.03 4.09
N THR A 322 -16.44 -3.99 4.92
CA THR A 322 -15.68 -2.77 4.65
C THR A 322 -14.19 -3.00 4.89
N LEU A 323 -13.37 -2.65 3.89
CA LEU A 323 -11.92 -2.57 4.02
C LEU A 323 -11.52 -1.33 4.86
N LEU A 324 -10.73 -1.56 5.89
CA LEU A 324 -10.21 -0.56 6.82
C LEU A 324 -8.69 -0.49 6.70
N ASP A 325 -8.11 0.69 6.88
CA ASP A 325 -6.66 0.85 7.06
C ASP A 325 -6.39 1.54 8.39
N PHE A 326 -5.30 1.15 9.06
CA PHE A 326 -4.79 1.78 10.27
C PHE A 326 -3.25 1.80 10.26
N GLN A 327 -2.66 2.67 11.07
CA GLN A 327 -1.23 3.02 11.02
C GLN A 327 -0.57 2.91 12.40
N VAL A 328 0.61 2.30 12.47
CA VAL A 328 1.37 2.11 13.72
C VAL A 328 2.84 2.52 13.48
N PRO A 329 3.31 3.70 13.96
CA PRO A 329 2.55 4.78 14.60
C PRO A 329 1.55 5.50 13.67
N PRO A 330 0.55 6.20 14.23
CA PRO A 330 -0.50 6.83 13.44
C PRO A 330 -0.07 8.14 12.76
N ARG A 331 -0.60 8.35 11.55
CA ARG A 331 -0.30 9.46 10.63
C ARG A 331 1.18 9.57 10.28
N TYR A 332 1.78 8.46 9.84
CA TYR A 332 3.18 8.39 9.41
C TYR A 332 4.16 8.92 10.47
N GLY A 333 3.85 8.71 11.75
CA GLY A 333 4.64 9.19 12.89
C GLY A 333 4.38 10.66 13.30
N ALA A 334 3.50 11.39 12.61
CA ALA A 334 3.20 12.80 12.94
C ALA A 334 2.69 12.98 14.37
N LEU A 335 1.81 12.07 14.81
CA LEU A 335 1.26 12.08 16.17
C LEU A 335 2.25 11.53 17.20
N TRP A 336 3.20 10.70 16.77
CA TRP A 336 4.29 10.21 17.63
C TRP A 336 5.32 11.31 17.90
N GLY A 337 5.57 12.17 16.90
CA GLY A 337 6.44 13.35 17.00
C GLY A 337 7.91 13.05 16.72
N ILE A 338 8.21 12.46 15.56
CA ILE A 338 9.58 12.13 15.11
C ILE A 338 10.47 13.39 15.16
N ASP A 339 11.59 13.32 15.89
CA ASP A 339 12.63 14.35 16.00
C ASP A 339 13.97 13.64 16.28
N ILE A 340 14.71 13.33 15.21
CA ILE A 340 15.93 12.53 15.19
C ILE A 340 17.15 13.46 15.31
N PRO A 341 17.96 13.38 16.37
CA PRO A 341 19.17 14.20 16.51
C PRO A 341 20.19 13.91 15.40
N ALA A 342 21.05 14.89 15.12
CA ALA A 342 22.17 14.72 14.19
C ALA A 342 23.20 13.74 14.77
N GLY A 343 23.76 12.86 13.94
CA GLY A 343 24.84 11.95 14.34
C GLY A 343 24.39 10.62 14.95
N VAL A 344 23.10 10.44 15.26
CA VAL A 344 22.57 9.23 15.90
C VAL A 344 22.45 8.09 14.90
N ALA A 345 23.21 7.01 15.13
CA ALA A 345 23.26 5.86 14.21
C ALA A 345 22.10 4.85 14.36
N ASP A 346 21.42 4.83 15.51
CA ASP A 346 20.22 4.03 15.73
C ASP A 346 19.22 4.79 16.61
N TYR A 347 18.29 5.50 15.97
CA TYR A 347 17.14 6.11 16.63
C TYR A 347 15.94 5.18 16.48
N VAL A 348 15.24 4.86 17.58
CA VAL A 348 14.17 3.86 17.58
C VAL A 348 12.80 4.50 17.84
N VAL A 349 11.85 4.23 16.94
CA VAL A 349 10.44 4.62 17.07
C VAL A 349 9.61 3.36 17.36
N THR A 350 8.95 3.33 18.52
CA THR A 350 7.98 2.29 18.89
C THR A 350 6.60 2.86 19.15
N ASP A 351 5.56 2.15 18.71
CA ASP A 351 4.15 2.49 18.97
C ASP A 351 3.33 1.20 19.00
N ARG A 352 2.08 1.27 19.46
CA ARG A 352 1.21 0.10 19.62
C ARG A 352 -0.24 0.41 19.31
N PHE A 353 -0.92 -0.56 18.73
CA PHE A 353 -2.36 -0.55 18.50
C PHE A 353 -3.02 -1.71 19.24
N VAL A 354 -3.96 -1.42 20.13
CA VAL A 354 -4.78 -2.43 20.81
C VAL A 354 -6.00 -2.71 19.95
N VAL A 355 -6.08 -3.93 19.43
CA VAL A 355 -7.14 -4.41 18.53
C VAL A 355 -8.49 -4.40 19.28
N PRO A 356 -9.45 -3.53 18.91
CA PRO A 356 -10.62 -3.22 19.75
C PRO A 356 -11.82 -4.17 19.52
N CYS A 357 -11.81 -4.90 18.41
CA CYS A 357 -12.76 -5.92 17.98
C CYS A 357 -11.98 -6.99 17.19
N ASP A 358 -12.55 -8.17 16.96
CA ASP A 358 -11.89 -9.19 16.14
C ASP A 358 -11.71 -8.67 14.70
N ILE A 359 -10.50 -8.81 14.13
CA ILE A 359 -10.15 -8.38 12.77
C ILE A 359 -9.39 -9.45 12.00
N GLU A 360 -9.35 -9.31 10.68
CA GLU A 360 -8.49 -10.08 9.79
C GLU A 360 -7.62 -9.11 8.98
N LEU A 361 -6.30 -9.20 9.12
CA LEU A 361 -5.37 -8.40 8.30
C LEU A 361 -5.27 -9.02 6.90
N VAL A 362 -5.54 -8.21 5.88
CA VAL A 362 -5.52 -8.63 4.46
C VAL A 362 -4.32 -8.08 3.70
N GLY A 363 -3.66 -7.04 4.22
CA GLY A 363 -2.40 -6.55 3.68
C GLY A 363 -1.61 -5.68 4.66
N ALA A 364 -0.34 -5.44 4.33
CA ALA A 364 0.60 -4.63 5.09
C ALA A 364 1.53 -3.86 4.13
N TRP A 365 2.00 -2.69 4.56
CA TRP A 365 3.06 -1.95 3.89
C TRP A 365 3.84 -1.05 4.85
N GLY A 366 5.06 -0.71 4.43
CA GLY A 366 5.92 0.25 5.11
C GLY A 366 5.94 1.59 4.40
N HIS A 367 6.08 2.67 5.16
CA HIS A 367 6.41 3.99 4.64
C HIS A 367 7.33 4.74 5.61
N ALA A 368 8.46 5.20 5.08
CA ALA A 368 9.39 6.13 5.72
C ALA A 368 10.17 6.89 4.64
N HIS A 369 11.01 7.86 5.02
CA HIS A 369 11.95 8.54 4.12
C HIS A 369 13.37 7.94 4.24
N TYR A 370 14.41 8.73 3.97
CA TYR A 370 15.78 8.26 3.74
C TYR A 370 16.54 7.80 4.98
N LEU A 371 16.19 8.26 6.20
CA LEU A 371 16.95 7.87 7.39
C LEU A 371 16.51 6.52 7.94
N CYS A 372 15.31 6.04 7.62
CA CYS A 372 14.83 4.76 8.10
C CYS A 372 15.69 3.61 7.54
N THR A 373 16.10 2.69 8.40
CA THR A 373 16.93 1.53 8.03
C THR A 373 16.15 0.21 8.08
N SER A 374 15.20 0.08 9.01
CA SER A 374 14.36 -1.12 9.14
C SER A 374 13.04 -0.83 9.85
N MET A 375 12.06 -1.70 9.64
CA MET A 375 10.74 -1.63 10.30
C MET A 375 10.12 -3.00 10.47
N ARG A 376 9.50 -3.29 11.62
CA ARG A 376 8.84 -4.57 11.90
C ARG A 376 7.61 -4.42 12.79
N ALA A 377 6.69 -5.38 12.69
CA ALA A 377 5.52 -5.49 13.55
C ALA A 377 5.22 -6.93 13.96
N ILE A 378 4.91 -7.09 15.24
CA ILE A 378 4.37 -8.33 15.83
C ILE A 378 2.99 -8.06 16.43
N ALA A 379 2.18 -9.11 16.58
CA ALA A 379 1.00 -9.10 17.42
C ALA A 379 1.22 -10.00 18.64
N LYS A 380 0.99 -9.46 19.84
CA LYS A 380 0.81 -10.24 21.08
C LYS A 380 -0.67 -10.53 21.23
N LEU A 381 -1.06 -11.79 21.30
CA LEU A 381 -2.47 -12.23 21.40
C LEU A 381 -2.90 -12.35 22.88
N PRO A 382 -4.21 -12.32 23.17
CA PRO A 382 -4.74 -12.46 24.54
C PRO A 382 -4.43 -13.80 25.22
N ASP A 383 -4.08 -14.83 24.45
CA ASP A 383 -3.64 -16.15 24.93
C ASP A 383 -2.15 -16.18 25.34
N GLY A 384 -1.41 -15.09 25.10
CA GLY A 384 0.04 -14.99 25.31
C GLY A 384 0.88 -15.36 24.08
N THR A 385 0.27 -15.85 22.99
CA THR A 385 0.97 -16.18 21.74
C THR A 385 1.49 -14.90 21.07
N THR A 386 2.65 -14.97 20.42
CA THR A 386 3.17 -13.88 19.58
C THR A 386 3.21 -14.29 18.10
N THR A 387 2.64 -13.46 17.23
CA THR A 387 2.59 -13.67 15.78
C THR A 387 3.40 -12.60 15.06
N LYS A 388 4.27 -13.01 14.12
CA LYS A 388 4.96 -12.11 13.19
C LYS A 388 3.97 -11.59 12.16
N LEU A 389 3.86 -10.27 11.98
CA LEU A 389 2.94 -9.69 10.99
C LEU A 389 3.66 -9.25 9.72
N PHE A 390 4.71 -8.45 9.87
CA PHE A 390 5.43 -7.82 8.76
C PHE A 390 6.82 -7.37 9.22
N SER A 391 7.83 -7.45 8.37
CA SER A 391 9.18 -6.95 8.64
C SER A 391 9.88 -6.55 7.35
N ILE A 392 10.65 -5.47 7.39
CA ILE A 392 11.60 -5.02 6.37
C ILE A 392 12.90 -4.75 7.13
N ARG A 393 13.93 -5.57 6.87
CA ARG A 393 15.25 -5.46 7.54
C ARG A 393 16.16 -4.40 6.94
N GLU A 394 15.97 -4.16 5.65
CA GLU A 394 16.73 -3.20 4.85
C GLU A 394 15.67 -2.37 4.11
N TRP A 395 15.35 -1.20 4.66
CA TRP A 395 14.42 -0.26 4.05
C TRP A 395 15.08 0.37 2.82
N ASP A 396 14.33 0.43 1.74
CA ASP A 396 14.70 1.15 0.53
C ASP A 396 13.55 2.10 0.19
N PHE A 397 13.84 3.41 0.21
CA PHE A 397 12.89 4.47 -0.07
C PHE A 397 12.29 4.35 -1.48
N ASP A 398 13.00 3.70 -2.42
CA ASP A 398 12.58 3.57 -3.81
C ASP A 398 11.52 2.46 -4.03
N TRP A 399 11.22 1.63 -3.01
CA TRP A 399 10.37 0.42 -3.14
C TRP A 399 9.17 0.35 -2.20
N GLN A 400 8.31 1.38 -2.23
CA GLN A 400 7.16 1.54 -1.32
C GLN A 400 5.90 0.78 -1.78
N ASN A 401 6.02 -0.54 -1.97
CA ASN A 401 4.92 -1.39 -2.45
C ASN A 401 3.96 -1.82 -1.33
N ALA A 402 2.70 -2.12 -1.71
CA ALA A 402 1.70 -2.73 -0.83
C ALA A 402 1.64 -4.26 -0.99
N TYR A 403 1.61 -4.98 0.13
CA TYR A 403 1.70 -6.45 0.14
C TYR A 403 0.42 -7.06 0.72
N PHE A 404 -0.28 -7.88 -0.07
CA PHE A 404 -1.49 -8.58 0.36
C PHE A 404 -1.15 -10.00 0.82
N TYR A 405 -1.62 -10.40 2.00
CA TYR A 405 -1.38 -11.74 2.54
C TYR A 405 -2.07 -12.81 1.69
N ARG A 406 -1.43 -13.98 1.54
CA ARG A 406 -2.06 -15.17 0.91
C ARG A 406 -3.20 -15.73 1.75
N ASN A 407 -3.03 -15.68 3.07
CA ASN A 407 -4.00 -16.09 4.07
C ASN A 407 -4.13 -14.93 5.07
N ALA A 408 -5.35 -14.42 5.28
CA ALA A 408 -5.57 -13.29 6.17
C ALA A 408 -5.18 -13.61 7.62
N VAL A 409 -4.46 -12.70 8.29
CA VAL A 409 -3.99 -12.92 9.66
C VAL A 409 -5.09 -12.51 10.64
N LYS A 410 -5.66 -13.49 11.33
CA LYS A 410 -6.75 -13.28 12.30
C LYS A 410 -6.19 -12.77 13.62
N LEU A 411 -6.69 -11.62 14.09
CA LEU A 411 -6.33 -11.04 15.37
C LEU A 411 -7.59 -10.84 16.23
N PRO A 412 -7.73 -11.56 17.35
CA PRO A 412 -8.85 -11.36 18.26
C PRO A 412 -8.78 -9.99 18.96
N LYS A 413 -9.93 -9.54 19.45
CA LYS A 413 -10.04 -8.40 20.36
C LYS A 413 -9.07 -8.53 21.53
N GLY A 414 -8.34 -7.46 21.82
CA GLY A 414 -7.33 -7.40 22.87
C GLY A 414 -5.92 -7.77 22.41
N SER A 415 -5.74 -8.26 21.18
CA SER A 415 -4.40 -8.34 20.58
C SER A 415 -3.71 -6.97 20.58
N ILE A 416 -2.41 -6.95 20.87
CA ILE A 416 -1.58 -5.74 20.83
C ILE A 416 -0.63 -5.87 19.66
N ILE A 417 -0.83 -5.04 18.63
CA ILE A 417 0.13 -4.87 17.53
C ILE A 417 1.20 -3.90 17.99
N GLU A 418 2.46 -4.30 17.95
CA GLU A 418 3.61 -3.48 18.33
C GLU A 418 4.49 -3.25 17.10
N SER A 419 4.76 -1.99 16.76
CA SER A 419 5.68 -1.61 15.69
C SER A 419 7.04 -1.17 16.24
N THR A 420 8.11 -1.48 15.53
CA THR A 420 9.46 -0.91 15.75
C THR A 420 9.99 -0.40 14.42
N LEU A 421 10.49 0.83 14.37
CA LEU A 421 11.19 1.41 13.22
C LEU A 421 12.54 1.95 13.70
N HIS A 422 13.60 1.69 12.94
CA HIS A 422 14.98 2.14 13.22
C HIS A 422 15.40 3.17 12.17
N TYR A 423 16.20 4.16 12.58
CA TYR A 423 16.72 5.22 11.70
C TYR A 423 18.19 5.50 11.99
N ASP A 424 18.99 5.73 10.94
CA ASP A 424 20.38 6.13 11.02
C ASP A 424 20.55 7.55 10.46
N ASN A 425 20.79 8.52 11.34
CA ASN A 425 21.13 9.90 11.02
C ASN A 425 22.60 10.23 11.34
N SER A 426 23.47 9.22 11.28
CA SER A 426 24.92 9.39 11.35
C SER A 426 25.51 9.82 9.99
N ALA A 427 26.80 10.16 9.99
CA ALA A 427 27.56 10.36 8.76
C ALA A 427 27.99 9.03 8.09
N GLY A 428 27.68 7.89 8.71
CA GLY A 428 27.93 6.56 8.16
C GLY A 428 26.82 6.04 7.24
N ASN A 429 25.60 6.61 7.34
CA ASN A 429 24.49 6.23 6.47
C ASN A 429 24.68 6.84 5.06
N PRO A 430 24.90 6.03 4.01
CA PRO A 430 25.04 6.52 2.63
C PRO A 430 23.74 7.11 2.07
N SER A 431 22.59 6.81 2.67
CA SER A 431 21.29 7.38 2.31
C SER A 431 21.01 8.71 3.00
N ASN A 432 21.85 9.19 3.93
CA ASN A 432 21.58 10.44 4.66
C ASN A 432 21.55 11.64 3.67
N PRO A 433 20.43 12.37 3.53
CA PRO A 433 20.31 13.47 2.57
C PRO A 433 21.00 14.76 3.06
N SER A 434 21.93 14.68 4.01
CA SER A 434 22.63 15.83 4.58
C SER A 434 24.04 15.45 5.04
N ASP A 435 25.04 16.13 4.44
CA ASP A 435 26.44 16.10 4.86
C ASP A 435 26.89 17.53 5.22
N PRO A 436 27.27 17.82 6.49
CA PRO A 436 27.20 16.92 7.63
C PRO A 436 25.75 16.63 8.07
N PRO A 437 25.51 15.55 8.84
CA PRO A 437 24.19 15.24 9.37
C PRO A 437 23.58 16.39 10.18
N ARG A 438 22.27 16.55 10.07
CA ARG A 438 21.48 17.59 10.75
C ARG A 438 20.32 16.96 11.52
N ARG A 439 19.77 17.65 12.51
CA ARG A 439 18.56 17.17 13.21
C ARG A 439 17.39 17.15 12.23
N VAL A 440 16.74 16.00 12.07
CA VAL A 440 15.60 15.81 11.16
C VAL A 440 14.32 15.61 11.97
N ARG A 441 13.19 16.10 11.47
CA ARG A 441 11.89 16.05 12.13
C ARG A 441 10.84 15.45 11.22
N TRP A 442 9.68 15.12 11.80
CA TRP A 442 8.50 14.80 11.01
C TRP A 442 8.17 15.92 10.01
N GLY A 443 8.03 15.57 8.73
CA GLY A 443 7.68 16.52 7.67
C GLY A 443 7.35 15.86 6.35
N LEU A 444 7.01 16.67 5.33
CA LEU A 444 6.49 16.20 4.05
C LEU A 444 7.56 16.08 2.95
N GLN A 445 8.79 16.57 3.16
CA GLN A 445 9.87 16.44 2.18
C GLN A 445 10.64 15.15 2.44
N SER A 446 11.23 14.56 1.41
CA SER A 446 12.13 13.41 1.54
C SER A 446 13.39 13.71 2.39
N THR A 447 13.70 15.00 2.62
CA THR A 447 14.77 15.46 3.54
C THR A 447 14.29 15.88 4.94
N ASP A 448 12.97 15.80 5.17
CA ASP A 448 12.35 15.58 6.48
C ASP A 448 12.19 14.05 6.68
N GLU A 449 11.59 13.58 7.77
CA GLU A 449 11.38 12.14 8.00
C GLU A 449 9.90 11.77 8.23
N MET A 450 9.54 10.52 7.95
CA MET A 450 8.24 9.92 8.25
C MET A 450 8.44 8.46 8.68
N GLY A 451 7.42 7.85 9.28
CA GLY A 451 7.51 6.43 9.61
C GLY A 451 6.20 5.82 10.06
N SER A 452 5.75 4.77 9.38
CA SER A 452 4.68 3.91 9.85
C SER A 452 4.68 2.55 9.17
N LEU A 453 4.22 1.55 9.91
CA LEU A 453 3.67 0.32 9.35
C LEU A 453 2.15 0.48 9.24
N ILE A 454 1.65 0.31 8.02
CA ILE A 454 0.26 0.48 7.68
C ILE A 454 -0.33 -0.88 7.33
N PHE A 455 -1.52 -1.16 7.86
CA PHE A 455 -2.21 -2.43 7.69
C PHE A 455 -3.60 -2.21 7.11
N SER A 456 -3.92 -2.98 6.07
CA SER A 456 -5.31 -3.16 5.61
C SER A 456 -5.93 -4.33 6.36
N CYS A 457 -7.14 -4.14 6.90
CA CYS A 457 -7.89 -5.17 7.61
C CYS A 457 -9.39 -5.08 7.34
N VAL A 458 -10.11 -6.10 7.79
CA VAL A 458 -11.58 -6.14 7.83
C VAL A 458 -12.02 -6.54 9.23
N ALA A 459 -13.09 -5.92 9.75
CA ALA A 459 -13.70 -6.38 10.99
C ALA A 459 -14.33 -7.76 10.79
N ALA A 460 -14.26 -8.65 11.80
CA ALA A 460 -14.90 -9.97 11.74
C ALA A 460 -16.44 -9.87 11.62
N LYS A 461 -17.02 -8.76 12.09
CA LYS A 461 -18.42 -8.39 11.95
C LYS A 461 -18.49 -6.95 11.48
N GLU A 462 -19.29 -6.68 10.46
CA GLU A 462 -19.43 -5.32 9.89
C GLU A 462 -19.94 -4.30 10.92
N GLY A 463 -20.79 -4.72 11.86
CA GLY A 463 -21.27 -3.88 12.96
C GLY A 463 -20.18 -3.37 13.92
N ASP A 464 -19.00 -4.01 13.96
CA ASP A 464 -17.91 -3.63 14.87
C ASP A 464 -17.03 -2.49 14.30
N ILE A 465 -17.26 -2.00 13.07
CA ILE A 465 -16.49 -0.90 12.47
C ILE A 465 -16.48 0.36 13.35
N ALA A 466 -17.61 0.69 13.99
CA ALA A 466 -17.68 1.85 14.88
C ALA A 466 -16.75 1.70 16.10
N VAL A 467 -16.59 0.47 16.60
CA VAL A 467 -15.66 0.11 17.69
C VAL A 467 -14.22 0.17 17.19
N PHE A 468 -13.94 -0.33 15.98
CA PHE A 468 -12.64 -0.22 15.33
C PHE A 468 -12.18 1.24 15.20
N ARG A 469 -13.03 2.10 14.65
CA ARG A 469 -12.73 3.52 14.46
C ARG A 469 -12.55 4.29 15.79
N GLU A 470 -13.12 3.82 16.91
CA GLU A 470 -12.80 4.39 18.24
C GLU A 470 -11.43 3.94 18.75
N GLY A 471 -11.03 2.69 18.49
CA GLY A 471 -9.68 2.20 18.80
C GLY A 471 -8.58 3.02 18.11
N GLU A 472 -8.76 3.38 16.84
CA GLU A 472 -7.83 4.28 16.13
C GLU A 472 -7.80 5.69 16.73
N ARG A 473 -8.95 6.22 17.14
CA ARG A 473 -9.02 7.53 17.84
C ARG A 473 -8.32 7.48 19.19
N GLU A 474 -8.41 6.36 19.91
CA GLU A 474 -7.72 6.17 21.18
C GLU A 474 -6.21 6.03 20.99
N GLN A 475 -5.74 5.24 20.03
CA GLN A 475 -4.32 5.20 19.65
C GLN A 475 -3.79 6.60 19.33
N ALA A 476 -4.52 7.38 18.52
CA ALA A 476 -4.15 8.75 18.20
C ALA A 476 -4.05 9.67 19.44
N ARG A 477 -4.92 9.50 20.44
CA ARG A 477 -4.82 10.23 21.74
C ARG A 477 -3.57 9.81 22.51
N ILE A 478 -3.31 8.51 22.59
CA ILE A 478 -2.14 7.92 23.29
C ILE A 478 -0.83 8.39 22.65
N SER A 479 -0.68 8.30 21.33
CA SER A 479 0.54 8.74 20.64
C SER A 479 0.80 10.23 20.85
N VAL A 480 -0.23 11.09 20.79
CA VAL A 480 -0.14 12.54 21.07
C VAL A 480 0.29 12.84 22.51
N ALA A 481 -0.24 12.09 23.49
CA ALA A 481 0.17 12.22 24.89
C ALA A 481 1.67 11.87 25.05
N GLY A 482 2.10 10.72 24.54
CA GLY A 482 3.50 10.29 24.55
C GLY A 482 4.45 11.25 23.82
N ALA A 483 3.98 11.93 22.76
CA ALA A 483 4.78 12.92 22.04
C ALA A 483 5.14 14.14 22.90
N ALA A 484 4.33 14.46 23.92
CA ALA A 484 4.66 15.50 24.88
C ALA A 484 5.78 15.07 25.84
N ARG A 485 5.78 13.82 26.29
CA ARG A 485 6.88 13.21 27.05
C ARG A 485 8.17 13.16 26.23
N ARG A 486 8.14 12.60 25.01
CA ARG A 486 9.33 12.47 24.14
C ARG A 486 10.01 13.81 23.83
N ARG A 487 9.25 14.90 23.73
CA ARG A 487 9.82 16.27 23.60
C ARG A 487 10.56 16.79 24.83
N VAL A 488 10.33 16.21 26.01
CA VAL A 488 11.12 16.46 27.23
C VAL A 488 12.41 15.63 27.16
N VAL A 489 12.29 14.32 26.85
CA VAL A 489 13.42 13.41 26.69
C VAL A 489 14.43 13.96 25.67
N ASN A 490 14.04 14.09 24.39
CA ASN A 490 14.88 14.57 23.27
C ASN A 490 15.54 15.96 23.46
N ARG A 491 15.25 16.68 24.55
CA ARG A 491 15.85 17.97 24.91
C ARG A 491 16.97 17.85 25.94
N TYR A 492 16.91 16.87 26.83
CA TYR A 492 17.83 16.72 27.96
C TYR A 492 18.65 15.44 27.84
N ASP A 493 18.02 14.33 27.48
CA ASP A 493 18.68 13.07 27.10
C ASP A 493 19.74 13.35 26.02
N SER A 494 20.99 13.30 26.48
CA SER A 494 22.21 13.71 25.77
C SER A 494 23.05 12.51 25.35
N ASN A 495 22.85 11.35 25.99
CA ASN A 495 23.46 10.08 25.60
C ASN A 495 22.56 9.27 24.62
N HIS A 496 21.29 9.65 24.50
CA HIS A 496 20.24 9.06 23.66
C HIS A 496 19.78 7.66 24.07
N ASP A 497 19.82 7.34 25.37
CA ASP A 497 19.34 6.07 25.94
C ASP A 497 17.84 6.06 26.28
N GLY A 498 17.16 7.22 26.20
CA GLY A 498 15.73 7.38 26.45
C GLY A 498 15.35 7.68 27.91
N ILE A 499 16.32 7.71 28.82
CA ILE A 499 16.18 8.06 30.24
C ILE A 499 16.76 9.46 30.45
N VAL A 500 16.06 10.32 31.19
CA VAL A 500 16.61 11.65 31.53
C VAL A 500 17.22 11.57 32.93
N THR A 501 18.55 11.60 33.00
CA THR A 501 19.28 11.59 34.27
C THR A 501 19.45 13.01 34.85
N ARG A 502 19.77 13.08 36.15
CA ARG A 502 20.04 14.35 36.82
C ARG A 502 21.16 15.19 36.19
N ASP A 503 22.21 14.55 35.70
CA ASP A 503 23.41 15.24 35.19
C ASP A 503 23.21 15.83 33.79
N GLU A 504 22.20 15.35 33.07
CA GLU A 504 21.77 15.84 31.75
C GLU A 504 20.84 17.07 31.83
N VAL A 505 20.26 17.32 33.01
CA VAL A 505 19.33 18.42 33.24
C VAL A 505 20.05 19.58 33.94
N PRO A 506 20.03 20.81 33.39
CA PRO A 506 20.62 21.97 34.07
C PRO A 506 20.09 22.10 35.50
N ALA A 507 20.97 22.23 36.50
CA ALA A 507 20.62 22.11 37.92
C ALA A 507 19.43 22.97 38.39
N ARG A 508 19.24 24.17 37.81
CA ARG A 508 18.07 25.04 38.08
C ARG A 508 16.75 24.42 37.64
N LEU A 509 16.76 23.67 36.53
CA LEU A 509 15.61 22.94 36.03
C LEU A 509 15.39 21.64 36.80
N TRP A 510 16.46 20.91 37.16
CA TRP A 510 16.34 19.74 38.03
C TRP A 510 15.63 20.10 39.34
N ALA A 511 16.00 21.21 39.98
CA ALA A 511 15.30 21.72 41.17
C ALA A 511 13.80 22.00 40.98
N MET A 512 13.31 22.23 39.75
CA MET A 512 11.88 22.39 39.45
C MET A 512 11.16 21.06 39.17
N VAL A 513 11.89 20.01 38.77
CA VAL A 513 11.33 18.69 38.42
C VAL A 513 11.59 17.59 39.45
N ALA A 514 12.54 17.75 40.37
CA ALA A 514 12.89 16.77 41.42
C ALA A 514 11.74 16.40 42.37
N ARG A 515 10.62 17.14 42.35
CA ARG A 515 9.37 16.77 43.05
C ARG A 515 8.51 15.73 42.31
N PHE A 516 8.90 15.37 41.09
CA PHE A 516 8.26 14.36 40.24
C PHE A 516 9.13 13.10 40.09
N ASP A 517 10.41 13.17 40.46
CA ASP A 517 11.24 12.01 40.83
C ASP A 517 10.67 11.47 42.15
N VAL A 518 9.72 10.54 42.06
CA VAL A 518 8.94 10.02 43.20
C VAL A 518 9.66 8.87 43.88
N ASN A 519 10.44 8.10 43.12
CA ASN A 519 11.24 6.99 43.65
C ASN A 519 12.60 7.45 44.21
N ALA A 520 12.99 8.71 43.96
CA ALA A 520 14.25 9.33 44.38
C ALA A 520 15.51 8.64 43.79
N ASP A 521 15.40 8.03 42.60
CA ASP A 521 16.50 7.33 41.94
C ASP A 521 17.44 8.26 41.14
N GLY A 522 17.08 9.53 40.97
CA GLY A 522 17.88 10.52 40.26
C GLY A 522 17.73 10.49 38.73
N THR A 523 16.76 9.72 38.22
CA THR A 523 16.31 9.71 36.83
C THR A 523 14.88 10.23 36.73
N LEU A 524 14.36 10.42 35.52
CA LEU A 524 12.95 10.72 35.27
C LEU A 524 12.39 9.68 34.31
N GLN A 525 11.62 8.75 34.87
CA GLN A 525 11.04 7.64 34.11
C GLN A 525 9.70 8.03 33.48
N ASP A 526 9.10 7.13 32.70
CA ASP A 526 7.88 7.36 31.91
C ASP A 526 6.76 8.06 32.69
N ASP A 527 6.38 7.50 33.84
CA ASP A 527 5.25 7.97 34.66
C ASP A 527 5.48 9.37 35.28
N GLU A 528 6.74 9.68 35.54
CA GLU A 528 7.24 10.90 36.19
C GLU A 528 7.34 12.05 35.19
N LEU A 529 7.89 11.76 34.01
CA LEU A 529 7.84 12.64 32.83
C LEU A 529 6.38 12.97 32.47
N ASP A 530 5.49 11.98 32.54
CA ASP A 530 4.06 12.15 32.33
C ASP A 530 3.42 13.07 33.39
N ALA A 531 3.85 12.97 34.66
CA ALA A 531 3.43 13.88 35.73
C ALA A 531 3.94 15.32 35.51
N ILE A 532 5.20 15.49 35.06
CA ILE A 532 5.78 16.77 34.66
C ILE A 532 4.96 17.40 33.53
N VAL A 533 4.70 16.64 32.45
CA VAL A 533 3.90 17.10 31.29
C VAL A 533 2.51 17.56 31.74
N ARG A 534 1.80 16.77 32.57
CA ARG A 534 0.49 17.12 33.11
C ARG A 534 0.53 18.41 33.94
N ALA A 535 1.54 18.58 34.79
CA ALA A 535 1.69 19.79 35.60
C ALA A 535 1.98 21.03 34.74
N THR A 536 2.89 20.92 33.76
CA THR A 536 3.23 22.02 32.85
C THR A 536 2.03 22.44 31.99
N GLN A 537 1.22 21.50 31.51
CA GLN A 537 0.00 21.82 30.76
C GLN A 537 -1.04 22.58 31.60
N ARG A 538 -1.21 22.21 32.89
CA ARG A 538 -2.12 22.92 33.82
C ARG A 538 -1.67 24.34 34.15
N MET A 539 -0.37 24.64 34.04
CA MET A 539 0.20 25.97 34.27
C MET A 539 0.14 26.91 33.04
N ARG A 540 -0.25 26.42 31.85
CA ARG A 540 -0.47 27.30 30.68
C ARG A 540 -1.84 28.01 30.84
N PRO A 541 -1.91 29.35 30.84
CA PRO A 541 -3.19 30.04 30.93
C PRO A 541 -4.08 29.70 29.72
N ARG A 542 -5.39 29.53 29.95
CA ARG A 542 -6.40 29.39 28.89
C ARG A 542 -6.57 30.71 28.14
N GLY A 543 -5.65 30.97 27.20
CA GLY A 543 -5.58 32.22 26.46
C GLY A 543 -6.67 32.38 25.40
N GLY A 544 -7.61 33.29 25.67
CA GLY A 544 -8.10 34.29 24.71
C GLY A 544 -8.85 33.81 23.45
N ARG A 545 -10.11 34.24 23.32
CA ARG A 545 -10.78 34.33 22.00
C ARG A 545 -9.90 35.10 21.02
N ALA A 546 -9.74 34.59 19.80
CA ALA A 546 -9.21 35.37 18.70
C ALA A 546 -10.08 36.61 18.48
N ARG A 547 -9.47 37.80 18.54
CA ARG A 547 -10.06 39.01 17.96
C ARG A 547 -9.68 39.04 16.49
N GLY A 548 -10.68 39.16 15.63
CA GLY A 548 -10.47 39.42 14.20
C GLY A 548 -10.15 40.88 13.92
N ASP A 549 -9.72 41.08 12.67
CA ASP A 549 -9.66 42.32 11.88
C ASP A 549 -8.85 43.53 12.39
N GLY A 550 -7.99 44.03 11.51
CA GLY A 550 -7.13 45.19 11.77
C GLY A 550 -5.93 45.35 10.84
N THR A 551 -6.02 45.00 9.56
CA THR A 551 -5.00 45.39 8.57
C THR A 551 -5.07 46.90 8.31
N GLY A 552 -4.29 47.66 9.07
CA GLY A 552 -4.12 49.10 8.88
C GLY A 552 -3.06 49.38 7.82
N ASP A 553 -3.49 49.63 6.58
CA ASP A 553 -2.66 50.20 5.53
C ASP A 553 -2.73 51.75 5.63
N GLY A 554 -1.60 52.46 5.57
CA GLY A 554 -1.59 53.87 6.01
C GLY A 554 -0.26 54.63 6.02
N ASN A 555 0.41 54.71 4.88
CA ASN A 555 1.57 55.60 4.67
C ASN A 555 1.19 57.10 4.78
N GLY A 556 1.89 57.92 5.58
CA GLY A 556 1.63 59.37 5.57
C GLY A 556 2.37 60.31 6.55
N ARG A 557 3.44 60.95 6.06
CA ARG A 557 3.93 62.31 6.39
C ARG A 557 4.62 62.61 7.75
N ARG A 558 5.92 62.92 7.61
CA ARG A 558 6.65 64.09 8.17
C ARG A 558 5.86 65.03 9.11
N ARG A 559 6.31 65.17 10.36
CA ARG A 559 7.29 66.20 10.76
C ARG A 559 7.96 65.83 12.08
#